data_AF-A0A7S3VYK9-F1
#
_entry.id   AF-A0A7S3VYK9-F1
#
_cell.length_a   1.000
_cell.length_b   1.000
_cell.length_c   1.000
_cell.angle_alpha   90.00
_cell.angle_beta   90.00
_cell.angle_gamma   90.00
#
_symmetry.space_group_name_H-M   'P 1'
#
loop_
_entity.id
_entity.type
_entity.pdbx_description
1 polymer ?
#
loop_
_entity_poly.entity_id
_entity_poly.type
_entity_poly.pdbx_seq_one_letter_code
_entity_poly.pdbx_strand_id
1 'polypeptide(L)'
;FDRAAGDPMDKLDAWDASKADDPQFMMNMAKKYVIMDTLQQHGGECKFGVLFQRAVELHCDVLTAALNSLKRKKAVGYEKEMPLLSPVDNEVMVKLLKPDFDCFA
;
A
#
# COMPACT_ATOMS: atom_id res chain seq x y z
N PHE A 1 27.24 14.13 -5.44
CA PHE A 1 25.86 13.87 -5.87
C PHE A 1 25.24 12.93 -4.86
N ASP A 2 24.77 13.49 -3.75
CA ASP A 2 24.01 12.75 -2.74
C ASP A 2 22.71 12.25 -3.39
N ARG A 3 22.60 10.94 -3.61
CA ARG A 3 21.33 10.31 -3.93
C ARG A 3 20.49 10.36 -2.67
N ALA A 4 19.57 11.32 -2.60
CA ALA A 4 18.54 11.35 -1.57
C ALA A 4 17.74 10.04 -1.62
N ALA A 5 17.40 9.52 -0.45
CA ALA A 5 16.72 8.25 -0.28
C ALA A 5 15.43 8.16 -1.12
N GLY A 6 15.40 7.19 -2.04
CA GLY A 6 14.19 6.65 -2.66
C GLY A 6 13.64 7.44 -3.85
N ASP A 7 14.33 7.35 -4.99
CA ASP A 7 13.73 7.71 -6.28
C ASP A 7 12.47 6.84 -6.51
N PRO A 8 11.31 7.41 -6.91
CA PRO A 8 10.13 6.63 -7.28
C PRO A 8 10.40 5.55 -8.34
N MET A 9 11.42 5.75 -9.18
CA MET A 9 11.82 4.81 -10.24
C MET A 9 12.43 3.52 -9.67
N ASP A 10 13.29 3.60 -8.64
CA ASP A 10 13.93 2.44 -8.01
C ASP A 10 12.91 1.48 -7.36
N LYS A 11 11.73 1.99 -7.01
CA LYS A 11 10.66 1.21 -6.36
C LYS A 11 9.79 0.43 -7.34
N LEU A 12 9.68 0.91 -8.58
CA LEU A 12 9.05 0.17 -9.67
C LEU A 12 9.89 -1.05 -10.07
N ASP A 13 11.22 -0.95 -9.97
CA ASP A 13 12.12 -2.07 -10.24
C ASP A 13 11.99 -3.22 -9.24
N ALA A 14 11.53 -2.94 -8.01
CA ALA A 14 11.23 -3.98 -7.02
C ALA A 14 9.96 -4.78 -7.38
N TRP A 15 9.05 -4.19 -8.16
CA TRP A 15 7.84 -4.82 -8.65
C TRP A 15 8.15 -5.74 -9.83
N ASP A 16 8.63 -6.95 -9.51
CA ASP A 16 8.95 -7.99 -10.48
C ASP A 16 7.67 -8.67 -11.00
N ALA A 17 7.20 -8.22 -12.16
CA ALA A 17 6.02 -8.78 -12.81
C ALA A 17 6.14 -10.28 -13.14
N SER A 18 7.35 -10.85 -13.20
CA SER A 18 7.54 -12.30 -13.41
C SER A 18 7.10 -13.15 -12.23
N LYS A 19 6.88 -12.52 -11.06
CA LYS A 19 6.40 -13.15 -9.82
C LYS A 19 4.95 -12.79 -9.52
N ALA A 20 4.21 -12.24 -10.49
CA ALA A 20 2.81 -11.83 -10.30
C ALA A 20 1.88 -12.99 -9.90
N ASP A 21 2.26 -14.23 -10.21
CA ASP A 21 1.49 -15.43 -9.86
C ASP A 21 1.72 -15.93 -8.43
N ASP A 22 2.67 -15.36 -7.68
CA ASP A 22 2.89 -15.68 -6.26
C ASP A 22 2.05 -14.75 -5.37
N PRO A 23 0.95 -15.25 -4.73
CA PRO A 23 0.07 -14.42 -3.94
C PRO A 23 0.76 -13.80 -2.72
N GLN A 24 1.74 -14.50 -2.16
CA GLN A 24 2.47 -14.03 -0.99
C GLN A 24 3.44 -12.90 -1.38
N PHE A 25 4.10 -13.03 -2.52
CA PHE A 25 4.90 -11.96 -3.10
C PHE A 25 4.04 -10.71 -3.36
N MET A 26 2.95 -10.86 -4.11
CA MET A 26 2.03 -9.76 -4.43
C MET A 26 1.50 -9.06 -3.17
N MET A 27 1.14 -9.84 -2.15
CA MET A 27 0.67 -9.32 -0.88
C MET A 27 1.73 -8.49 -0.15
N ASN A 28 2.98 -8.95 -0.10
CA ASN A 28 4.07 -8.21 0.57
C ASN A 28 4.43 -6.94 -0.19
N MET A 29 4.46 -7.02 -1.52
CA MET A 29 4.71 -5.88 -2.39
C MET A 29 3.62 -4.81 -2.27
N ALA A 30 2.35 -5.21 -2.26
CA ALA A 30 1.23 -4.29 -2.07
C ALA A 30 1.29 -3.59 -0.69
N LYS A 31 1.58 -4.33 0.39
CA LYS A 31 1.74 -3.73 1.72
C LYS A 31 2.86 -2.69 1.72
N LYS A 32 4.04 -3.03 1.20
CA LYS A 32 5.20 -2.15 1.24
C LYS A 32 5.07 -0.96 0.30
N TYR A 33 4.93 -1.22 -1.00
CA TYR A 33 5.11 -0.22 -2.04
C TYR A 33 3.82 0.51 -2.43
N VAL A 34 2.66 -0.11 -2.24
CA VAL A 34 1.38 0.55 -2.50
C VAL A 34 0.87 1.25 -1.24
N ILE A 35 0.86 0.59 -0.09
CA ILE A 35 0.20 1.12 1.10
C ILE A 35 1.17 1.95 1.95
N MET A 36 2.21 1.32 2.50
CA MET A 36 3.09 1.96 3.49
C MET A 36 3.84 3.14 2.89
N ASP A 37 4.47 2.95 1.73
CA ASP A 37 5.23 4.01 1.07
C ASP A 37 4.35 5.18 0.65
N THR A 38 3.17 4.93 0.09
CA THR A 38 2.24 6.01 -0.29
C THR A 38 1.76 6.78 0.92
N LEU A 39 1.42 6.09 2.02
CA LEU A 39 1.07 6.76 3.28
C LEU A 39 2.24 7.60 3.81
N GLN A 40 3.46 7.06 3.82
CA GLN A 40 4.66 7.79 4.25
C GLN A 40 4.90 9.05 3.39
N GLN A 41 4.73 8.96 2.07
CA GLN A 41 4.83 10.10 1.15
C GLN A 41 3.77 11.18 1.40
N HIS A 42 2.61 10.79 1.95
CA HIS A 42 1.52 11.70 2.29
C HIS A 42 1.48 12.06 3.79
N GLY A 43 2.61 11.96 4.49
CA GLY A 43 2.70 12.39 5.90
C GLY A 43 1.97 11.46 6.89
N GLY A 44 1.72 10.22 6.50
CA GLY A 44 1.11 9.19 7.33
C GLY A 44 -0.38 8.98 7.10
N GLU A 45 -1.04 9.75 6.24
CA GLU A 45 -2.46 9.52 5.91
C GLU A 45 -2.80 9.95 4.47
N CYS A 46 -3.72 9.23 3.84
CA CYS A 46 -4.28 9.64 2.56
C CYS A 46 -5.67 9.03 2.35
N LYS A 47 -6.40 9.54 1.36
CA LYS A 47 -7.67 8.94 0.93
C LYS A 47 -7.43 7.59 0.27
N PHE A 48 -8.37 6.66 0.42
CA PHE A 48 -8.31 5.35 -0.23
C PHE A 48 -8.18 5.44 -1.75
N GLY A 49 -8.81 6.43 -2.38
CA GLY A 49 -8.68 6.68 -3.82
C GLY A 49 -7.23 6.90 -4.29
N VAL A 50 -6.38 7.49 -3.44
CA VAL A 50 -4.94 7.68 -3.73
C VAL A 50 -4.22 6.34 -3.75
N LEU A 51 -4.49 5.46 -2.77
CA LEU A 51 -3.93 4.10 -2.72
C LEU A 51 -4.41 3.28 -3.92
N PHE A 52 -5.69 3.42 -4.29
CA PHE A 52 -6.27 2.73 -5.44
C PHE A 52 -5.62 3.17 -6.75
N GLN A 53 -5.41 4.46 -6.96
CA GLN A 53 -4.69 4.96 -8.14
C GLN A 53 -3.27 4.38 -8.20
N ARG A 54 -2.55 4.37 -7.08
CA ARG A 54 -1.21 3.78 -7.01
C ARG A 54 -1.22 2.27 -7.31
N ALA A 55 -2.24 1.55 -6.84
CA ALA A 55 -2.40 0.13 -7.16
C ALA A 55 -2.65 -0.09 -8.65
N VAL A 56 -3.46 0.76 -9.30
CA VAL A 56 -3.71 0.70 -10.75
C VAL A 56 -2.42 0.94 -11.55
N GLU A 57 -1.61 1.94 -11.17
CA GLU A 57 -0.31 2.22 -11.82
C GLU A 57 0.65 1.03 -11.75
N LEU A 58 0.58 0.24 -10.67
CA LEU A 58 1.43 -0.92 -10.44
C LEU A 58 0.78 -2.25 -10.84
N HIS A 59 -0.42 -2.21 -11.46
CA HIS A 59 -1.19 -3.42 -11.77
C HIS A 59 -1.40 -4.35 -10.55
N CYS A 60 -1.58 -3.77 -9.37
CA CYS A 60 -1.81 -4.47 -8.12
C CYS A 60 -3.32 -4.71 -7.89
N ASP A 61 -3.75 -5.96 -7.98
CA ASP A 61 -5.13 -6.39 -7.76
C ASP A 61 -5.44 -6.77 -6.29
N VAL A 62 -4.40 -6.92 -5.45
CA VAL A 62 -4.53 -7.35 -4.04
C VAL A 62 -4.63 -6.21 -3.02
N LEU A 63 -4.85 -4.95 -3.43
CA LEU A 63 -4.85 -3.78 -2.53
C LEU A 63 -5.81 -3.94 -1.34
N THR A 64 -7.08 -4.26 -1.59
CA THR A 64 -8.10 -4.36 -0.54
C THR A 64 -7.76 -5.47 0.46
N ALA A 65 -7.25 -6.60 -0.02
CA ALA A 65 -6.80 -7.70 0.84
C ALA A 65 -5.57 -7.30 1.68
N ALA A 66 -4.62 -6.58 1.09
CA ALA A 66 -3.44 -6.06 1.77
C ALA A 66 -3.80 -5.04 2.85
N LEU A 67 -4.69 -4.08 2.56
CA LEU A 67 -5.20 -3.12 3.53
C LEU A 67 -5.89 -3.80 4.71
N ASN A 68 -6.75 -4.79 4.43
CA ASN A 68 -7.42 -5.56 5.47
C ASN A 68 -6.41 -6.36 6.34
N SER A 69 -5.38 -6.94 5.71
CA SER A 69 -4.28 -7.60 6.43
C SER A 69 -3.58 -6.64 7.39
N LEU A 70 -3.23 -5.43 6.93
CA LEU A 70 -2.56 -4.40 7.74
C LEU A 70 -3.48 -3.84 8.83
N LYS A 71 -4.78 -3.66 8.57
CA LYS A 71 -5.78 -3.23 9.56
C LYS A 71 -5.88 -4.24 10.70
N ARG A 72 -5.94 -5.54 10.40
CA ARG A 72 -5.91 -6.60 11.43
C ARG A 72 -4.64 -6.57 12.28
N LYS A 73 -3.48 -6.28 11.67
CA LYS A 73 -2.19 -6.13 12.38
C LYS A 73 -2.05 -4.77 13.10
N LYS A 74 -3.06 -3.90 13.01
CA LYS A 74 -3.07 -2.52 13.55
C LYS A 74 -1.89 -1.69 13.05
N ALA A 75 -1.46 -1.93 11.80
CA ALA A 75 -0.43 -1.14 11.12
C ALA A 75 -1.04 0.08 10.43
N VAL A 76 -2.29 -0.05 9.96
CA VAL A 76 -3.09 1.03 9.39
C VAL A 76 -4.48 1.05 10.03
N GLY A 77 -5.18 2.17 9.93
CA GLY A 77 -6.53 2.37 10.43
C GLY A 77 -7.42 3.14 9.45
N TYR A 78 -8.71 2.81 9.44
CA TYR A 78 -9.78 3.51 8.73
C TYR A 78 -11.13 3.16 9.38
N GLU A 79 -12.11 4.04 9.26
CA GLU A 79 -13.36 4.01 10.04
C GLU A 79 -14.32 2.86 9.67
N LYS A 80 -14.24 2.32 8.46
CA LYS A 80 -15.13 1.25 7.98
C LYS A 80 -14.76 -0.12 8.56
N GLU A 81 -15.72 -0.87 9.10
CA GLU A 81 -15.52 -2.27 9.50
C GLU A 81 -15.30 -3.22 8.31
N MET A 82 -15.93 -2.91 7.18
CA MET A 82 -15.83 -3.69 5.95
C MET A 82 -14.58 -3.33 5.14
N PRO A 83 -14.09 -4.22 4.26
CA PRO A 83 -13.04 -3.90 3.30
C PRO A 83 -13.44 -2.73 2.41
N LEU A 84 -12.51 -1.82 2.14
CA LEU A 84 -12.74 -0.66 1.27
C LEU A 84 -12.78 -1.09 -0.20
N LEU A 85 -13.77 -0.58 -0.94
CA LEU A 85 -13.98 -0.88 -2.35
C LEU A 85 -14.04 0.40 -3.18
N SER A 86 -13.32 0.41 -4.30
CA SER A 86 -13.39 1.50 -5.27
C SER A 86 -14.61 1.29 -6.18
N PRO A 87 -15.35 2.36 -6.55
CA PRO A 87 -15.13 3.76 -6.21
C PRO A 87 -15.84 4.24 -4.93
N VAL A 88 -16.66 3.39 -4.29
CA VAL A 88 -17.57 3.77 -3.20
C VAL A 88 -16.82 4.39 -2.01
N ASP A 89 -15.68 3.83 -1.63
CA ASP A 89 -14.92 4.23 -0.45
C ASP A 89 -13.74 5.15 -0.77
N ASN A 90 -13.64 5.73 -1.97
CA ASN A 90 -12.48 6.51 -2.39
C ASN A 90 -12.16 7.70 -1.47
N GLU A 91 -13.16 8.26 -0.81
CA GLU A 91 -13.02 9.39 0.11
C GLU A 91 -12.66 8.98 1.55
N VAL A 92 -12.65 7.67 1.87
CA VAL A 92 -12.30 7.17 3.21
C VAL A 92 -10.83 7.45 3.51
N MET A 93 -10.57 8.09 4.65
CA MET A 93 -9.21 8.35 5.11
C MET A 93 -8.57 7.08 5.68
N VAL A 94 -7.39 6.74 5.16
CA VAL A 94 -6.54 5.66 5.66
C VAL A 94 -5.35 6.29 6.38
N LYS A 95 -5.07 5.82 7.60
CA LYS A 95 -4.00 6.34 8.46
C LYS A 95 -2.98 5.27 8.78
N LEU A 96 -1.72 5.67 8.82
CA LEU A 96 -0.60 4.86 9.27
C LEU A 96 -0.52 4.91 10.80
N LEU A 97 -0.62 3.75 11.45
CA LEU A 97 -0.57 3.61 12.91
C LEU A 97 0.80 3.15 13.40
N LYS A 98 1.53 2.40 12.56
CA LYS A 98 2.88 1.90 12.84
C LYS A 98 3.79 2.21 11.66
N PRO A 99 4.48 3.37 11.66
CA PRO A 99 5.35 3.78 10.56
C PRO A 99 6.46 2.79 10.22
N ASP A 100 6.97 2.09 11.25
CA ASP A 100 8.07 1.12 11.14
C ASP A 100 7.57 -0.33 11.04
N PHE A 101 6.32 -0.55 10.60
CA PHE A 101 5.77 -1.89 10.48
C PHE A 101 6.52 -2.72 9.42
N ASP A 102 7.09 -3.84 9.84
CA ASP A 102 7.75 -4.78 8.94
C ASP A 102 6.72 -5.57 8.11
N CYS A 103 6.71 -5.31 6.80
CA CYS A 103 5.81 -5.96 5.85
C CYS A 103 6.22 -7.39 5.48
N PHE A 104 7.45 -7.79 5.82
CA PHE A 104 8.04 -9.08 5.44
C PHE A 104 8.14 -10.07 6.62
N ALA A 105 7.78 -9.62 7.83
CA ALA A 105 7.71 -10.43 9.05
C ALA A 105 6.38 -11.19 9.25
#